data_AF-A0A942PJZ9-F1
#
_entry.id   AF-A0A942PJZ9-F1
#
_cell.length_a   1.000
_cell.length_b   1.000
_cell.length_c   1.000
_cell.angle_alpha   90.00
_cell.angle_beta   90.00
_cell.angle_gamma   90.00
#
_symmetry.space_group_name_H-M   'P 1'
#
loop_
_entity.id
_entity.type
_entity.pdbx_description
1 polymer ?
#
loop_
_entity_poly.entity_id
_entity_poly.type
_entity_poly.pdbx_seq_one_letter_code
_entity_poly.pdbx_strand_id
1 'polypeptide(L)' 'SIPPADLRAYARERLATYKVPTHITMLDDFPRTAAGKVQKHLLRLRIEEK' A
#
# COMPACT_ATOMS: atom_id res chain seq x y z
N SER A 1 -10.36 -9.90 -4.54
CA SER A 1 -9.66 -8.67 -4.10
C SER A 1 -10.20 -8.29 -2.73
N ILE A 2 -9.34 -7.95 -1.78
CA ILE A 2 -9.75 -7.59 -0.41
C ILE A 2 -10.00 -6.07 -0.38
N PRO A 3 -11.14 -5.58 0.15
CA PRO A 3 -11.40 -4.15 0.29
C PRO A 3 -10.40 -3.44 1.22
N PRO A 4 -10.07 -2.15 0.97
CA PRO A 4 -9.22 -1.36 1.86
C PRO A 4 -9.72 -1.26 3.31
N ALA A 5 -11.04 -1.29 3.52
CA ALA A 5 -11.65 -1.24 4.85
C ALA A 5 -11.26 -2.47 5.69
N ASP A 6 -11.25 -3.65 5.09
CA ASP A 6 -10.92 -4.92 5.75
C ASP A 6 -9.43 -4.96 6.12
N LEU A 7 -8.56 -4.45 5.24
CA LEU A 7 -7.13 -4.30 5.53
C LEU A 7 -6.88 -3.35 6.72
N ARG A 8 -7.64 -2.25 6.80
CA ARG A 8 -7.53 -1.30 7.91
C ARG A 8 -8.05 -1.90 9.22
N ALA A 9 -9.16 -2.64 9.18
CA ALA A 9 -9.69 -3.36 10.35
C ALA A 9 -8.67 -4.40 10.86
N TYR A 10 -8.13 -5.21 9.95
CA TYR A 10 -7.08 -6.19 10.25
C TYR A 10 -5.86 -5.55 10.93
N ALA A 11 -5.42 -4.38 10.44
CA ALA A 11 -4.33 -3.62 11.02
C ALA A 11 -4.65 -3.05 12.41
N ARG A 12 -5.89 -2.56 12.63
CA ARG A 12 -6.32 -2.03 13.95
C ARG A 12 -6.32 -3.07 15.05
N GLU A 13 -6.66 -4.32 14.72
CA GLU A 13 -6.67 -5.42 15.69
C GLU A 13 -5.27 -5.84 16.15
N ARG A 14 -4.25 -5.60 15.32
CA ARG A 14 -2.89 -6.17 15.50
C ARG A 14 -1.82 -5.13 15.77
N LEU A 15 -2.07 -3.87 15.45
CA LEU A 15 -1.09 -2.79 15.55
C LEU A 15 -1.59 -1.70 16.50
N ALA A 16 -0.67 -1.01 17.16
CA ALA A 16 -0.98 0.22 17.86
C ALA A 16 -1.59 1.25 16.90
N THR A 17 -2.51 2.08 17.39
CA THR A 17 -3.30 3.03 16.58
C THR A 17 -2.45 3.89 15.64
N TYR A 18 -1.27 4.36 16.07
CA TYR A 18 -0.38 5.20 15.27
C TYR A 18 0.34 4.47 14.12
N LYS A 19 0.31 3.13 14.10
CA LYS A 19 0.86 2.29 13.02
C LYS A 19 -0.20 1.88 12.00
N VAL A 20 -1.46 2.20 12.24
CA VAL A 20 -2.56 1.87 11.34
C VAL A 20 -2.50 2.83 10.15
N PRO A 21 -2.44 2.33 8.90
CA PRO A 21 -2.40 3.18 7.72
C PRO A 21 -3.63 4.11 7.64
N THR A 22 -3.41 5.37 7.29
CA THR A 22 -4.47 6.35 7.05
C THR A 22 -5.01 6.29 5.63
N HIS A 23 -4.16 5.94 4.67
CA HIS A 23 -4.49 5.82 3.25
C HIS A 23 -4.05 4.46 2.71
N ILE A 24 -4.90 3.82 1.94
CA ILE A 24 -4.64 2.52 1.30
C ILE A 24 -5.08 2.64 -0.16
N THR A 25 -4.12 2.57 -1.07
CA THR A 25 -4.36 2.60 -2.51
C THR A 25 -4.12 1.21 -3.09
N MET A 26 -5.13 0.68 -3.78
CA MET A 26 -5.00 -0.59 -4.49
C MET A 26 -4.32 -0.37 -5.84
N LEU A 27 -3.31 -1.19 -6.12
CA LEU A 27 -2.58 -1.22 -7.38
C LEU A 27 -2.60 -2.66 -7.90
N ASP A 28 -2.70 -2.82 -9.21
CA ASP A 28 -2.71 -4.15 -9.83
C ASP A 28 -1.33 -4.82 -9.76
N ASP A 29 -0.25 -4.03 -9.81
CA ASP A 29 1.12 -4.50 -9.60
C ASP A 29 2.07 -3.38 -9.11
N PHE A 30 3.19 -3.79 -8.54
CA PHE A 30 4.26 -2.90 -8.11
C PHE A 30 5.35 -2.74 -9.17
N PRO A 31 5.82 -1.51 -9.42
CA PRO A 31 6.97 -1.29 -10.30
C PRO A 31 8.19 -1.96 -9.68
N ARG A 32 8.89 -2.78 -10.47
CA ARG A 32 10.05 -3.56 -10.02
C ARG A 32 11.25 -3.30 -10.91
N THR A 33 12.45 -3.50 -10.37
CA THR A 33 13.68 -3.57 -11.17
C THR A 33 13.74 -4.89 -11.93
N ALA A 34 14.71 -5.04 -12.84
CA ALA A 34 14.97 -6.32 -13.51
C ALA A 34 15.26 -7.47 -12.52
N ALA A 35 15.77 -7.15 -11.33
CA ALA A 35 15.99 -8.10 -10.24
C ALA A 35 14.78 -8.28 -9.30
N GLY A 36 13.60 -7.74 -9.66
CA GLY A 36 12.34 -7.91 -8.91
C GLY A 36 12.15 -6.99 -7.69
N LYS A 37 13.10 -6.10 -7.39
CA LYS A 37 13.02 -5.19 -6.23
C LYS A 37 12.00 -4.09 -6.49
N VAL A 38 11.13 -3.80 -5.51
CA VAL A 38 10.12 -2.74 -5.63
C VAL A 38 10.77 -1.36 -5.71
N GLN A 39 10.39 -0.59 -6.74
CA GLN A 39 10.87 0.76 -6.99
C GLN A 39 9.96 1.78 -6.29
N LYS A 40 10.20 2.03 -5.00
CA LYS A 40 9.36 2.91 -4.16
C LYS A 40 9.18 4.34 -4.70
N HIS A 41 10.14 4.87 -5.46
CA HIS A 41 10.02 6.21 -6.04
C HIS A 41 8.95 6.27 -7.14
N LEU A 42 8.85 5.24 -7.98
CA LEU A 42 7.80 5.13 -8.98
C LEU A 42 6.42 4.89 -8.36
N LEU A 43 6.35 4.23 -7.20
CA LEU A 43 5.10 4.10 -6.46
C LEU A 43 4.54 5.45 -6.00
N ARG A 44 5.40 6.36 -5.52
CA ARG A 44 4.96 7.71 -5.12
C ARG A 44 4.40 8.50 -6.29
N LEU A 45 5.14 8.52 -7.41
CA LEU A 45 4.68 9.18 -8.64
C LEU A 45 3.32 8.63 -9.12
N ARG A 46 3.15 7.30 -9.15
CA ARG A 46 1.87 6.68 -9.55
C ARG A 46 0.70 6.97 -8.61
N ILE A 47 0.96 7.23 -7.33
CA ILE A 47 -0.07 7.60 -6.36
C ILE A 47 -0.43 9.08 -6.51
N GLU A 48 0.54 9.94 -6.82
CA GLU A 48 0.35 11.38 -7.02
C GLU A 48 -0.38 11.72 -8.35
N GLU A 49 -0.21 10.88 -9.38
CA GLU A 49 -0.89 11.02 -10.68
C GLU A 49 -2.37 10.57 -10.67
N LYS A 50 -2.82 9.92 -9.59
CA LYS A 50 -4.18 9.38 -9.44
C LYS A 50 -5.06 10.26 -8.56
#